data_AF-A0A6C0NZK7-F1
#
_entry.id   AF-A0A6C0NZK7-F1
#
_cell.length_a   1.000
_cell.length_b   1.000
_cell.length_c   1.000
_cell.angle_alpha   90.00
_cell.angle_beta   90.00
_cell.angle_gamma   90.00
#
_symmetry.space_group_name_H-M   'P 1'
#
loop_
_entity.id
_entity.type
_entity.pdbx_description
1 polymer ?
#
loop_
_entity_poly.entity_id
_entity_poly.type
_entity_poly.pdbx_seq_one_letter_code
_entity_poly.pdbx_strand_id
1 'polypeptide(L)'
;MRYLVLLHVLSAIIGVGPAFFIHALFGKKDNFGEVRSAFKLGSKLELFPKIGGTIAVITGLILVFADDWRFVSFWILASLVLYVGIQVLVIGFAAPVTKKLGKLVNESGLSSDAPVPEEHAGLLHRINRLYYGATVMGVLLFVMMIMKPFY
;
A
#
# COMPACT_ATOMS: atom_id res chain seq x y z
N MET A 1 12.01 21.07 -14.53
CA MET A 1 11.71 20.66 -13.14
C MET A 1 10.22 20.59 -12.79
N ARG A 2 9.41 21.64 -13.01
CA ARG A 2 7.97 21.66 -12.62
C ARG A 2 7.14 20.46 -13.11
N TYR A 3 7.33 20.03 -14.36
CA TYR A 3 6.62 18.86 -14.92
C TYR A 3 7.07 17.54 -14.30
N LEU A 4 8.34 17.41 -13.91
CA LEU A 4 8.85 16.21 -13.26
C LEU A 4 8.33 16.11 -11.82
N VAL A 5 8.25 17.23 -11.10
CA VAL A 5 7.59 17.30 -9.79
C VAL A 5 6.11 16.95 -9.90
N LEU A 6 5.41 17.49 -10.91
CA LEU A 6 4.02 17.15 -11.17
C LEU A 6 3.84 15.65 -11.41
N LEU A 7 4.66 15.06 -12.29
CA LEU A 7 4.64 13.62 -12.57
C LEU A 7 4.90 12.80 -11.30
N HIS A 8 5.91 13.19 -10.52
CA HIS A 8 6.26 12.55 -9.26
C HIS A 8 5.08 12.53 -8.28
N VAL A 9 4.49 13.70 -8.00
CA VAL A 9 3.38 13.83 -7.05
C VAL A 9 2.13 13.11 -7.57
N LEU A 10 1.76 13.27 -8.85
CA LEU A 10 0.60 12.58 -9.41
C LEU A 10 0.78 11.07 -9.44
N SER A 11 1.98 10.57 -9.76
CA SER A 11 2.26 9.13 -9.73
C SER A 11 2.13 8.56 -8.31
N ALA A 12 2.53 9.31 -7.29
CA ALA A 12 2.38 8.90 -5.90
C ALA A 12 0.90 8.93 -5.48
N ILE A 13 0.14 9.99 -5.78
CA ILE A 13 -1.28 10.09 -5.41
C ILE A 13 -2.13 9.05 -6.14
N ILE A 14 -2.02 8.95 -7.47
CA ILE A 14 -2.84 8.05 -8.28
C ILE A 14 -2.39 6.59 -8.13
N GLY A 15 -1.07 6.37 -8.03
CA GLY A 15 -0.49 5.04 -7.87
C GLY A 15 -0.71 4.46 -6.49
N VAL A 16 -0.44 5.23 -5.44
CA VAL A 16 -0.52 4.73 -4.07
C VAL A 16 -1.94 4.92 -3.49
N GLY A 17 -2.73 5.85 -4.00
CA GLY A 17 -4.10 6.15 -3.55
C GLY A 17 -4.99 4.91 -3.36
N PRO A 18 -5.10 4.01 -4.34
CA PRO A 18 -5.89 2.78 -4.20
C PRO A 18 -5.44 1.85 -3.06
N ALA A 19 -4.16 1.92 -2.64
CA ALA A 19 -3.66 1.14 -1.52
C ALA A 19 -4.27 1.58 -0.18
N PHE A 20 -4.67 2.85 -0.07
CA PHE A 20 -5.40 3.37 1.09
C PHE A 20 -6.79 2.73 1.24
N PHE A 21 -7.33 2.06 0.22
CA PHE A 21 -8.62 1.37 0.34
C PHE A 21 -8.49 -0.09 0.81
N ILE A 22 -7.28 -0.65 0.82
CA ILE A 22 -7.08 -2.09 1.07
C ILE A 22 -7.51 -2.49 2.49
N HIS A 23 -7.32 -1.62 3.49
CA HIS A 23 -7.76 -1.89 4.86
C HIS A 23 -9.30 -1.98 4.97
N ALA A 24 -10.02 -1.09 4.27
CA ALA A 24 -11.48 -1.16 4.19
C ALA A 24 -11.96 -2.44 3.47
N LEU A 25 -11.17 -2.90 2.49
CA LEU A 25 -11.47 -4.11 1.74
C LEU A 25 -11.37 -5.39 2.57
N PHE A 26 -10.33 -5.50 3.42
CA PHE A 26 -10.09 -6.63 4.33
C PHE A 26 -10.62 -6.40 5.75
N GLY A 27 -11.55 -5.46 5.93
CA GLY A 27 -12.28 -5.26 7.18
C GLY A 27 -13.15 -6.47 7.57
N LYS A 28 -13.97 -6.32 8.62
CA LYS A 28 -14.91 -7.36 9.04
C LYS A 28 -15.83 -7.75 7.88
N LYS A 29 -15.99 -9.05 7.65
CA LYS A 29 -16.85 -9.65 6.62
C LYS A 29 -17.84 -10.60 7.27
N ASP A 30 -19.08 -10.56 6.80
CA ASP A 30 -20.16 -11.35 7.40
C ASP A 30 -20.33 -12.72 6.72
N ASN A 31 -20.00 -12.80 5.42
CA ASN A 31 -20.09 -14.03 4.64
C ASN A 31 -18.86 -14.27 3.75
N PHE A 32 -18.72 -15.50 3.27
CA PHE A 32 -17.59 -15.94 2.47
C PHE A 32 -17.53 -15.31 1.07
N GLY A 33 -18.69 -14.98 0.50
CA GLY A 33 -18.82 -14.30 -0.79
C GLY A 33 -18.13 -12.93 -0.78
N GLU A 34 -18.27 -12.19 0.32
CA GLU A 34 -17.59 -10.91 0.51
C GLU A 34 -16.08 -11.07 0.64
N VAL A 35 -15.61 -12.11 1.34
CA VAL A 35 -14.17 -12.43 1.45
C VAL A 35 -13.58 -12.69 0.06
N ARG A 36 -14.23 -13.54 -0.74
CA ARG A 36 -13.78 -13.85 -2.11
C ARG A 36 -13.79 -12.61 -3.01
N SER A 37 -14.80 -11.76 -2.87
CA SER A 37 -14.90 -10.50 -3.62
C SER A 37 -13.80 -9.51 -3.22
N ALA A 38 -13.51 -9.42 -1.92
CA ALA A 38 -12.40 -8.63 -1.38
C ALA A 38 -11.06 -9.09 -1.95
N PHE A 39 -10.80 -10.39 -2.06
CA PHE A 39 -9.59 -10.92 -2.69
C PHE A 39 -9.46 -10.53 -4.17
N LYS A 40 -10.54 -10.71 -4.93
CA LYS A 40 -10.55 -10.37 -6.36
C LYS A 40 -10.25 -8.89 -6.57
N LEU A 41 -10.90 -8.02 -5.81
CA LEU A 41 -10.68 -6.57 -5.92
C LEU A 41 -9.28 -6.19 -5.41
N GLY A 42 -8.84 -6.75 -4.29
CA GLY A 42 -7.54 -6.45 -3.67
C GLY A 42 -6.37 -6.75 -4.60
N SER A 43 -6.42 -7.90 -5.29
CA SER A 43 -5.40 -8.27 -6.27
C SER A 43 -5.25 -7.25 -7.42
N LYS A 44 -6.34 -6.61 -7.84
CA LYS A 44 -6.32 -5.55 -8.86
C LYS A 44 -5.80 -4.24 -8.28
N LEU A 45 -6.21 -3.89 -7.06
CA LEU A 45 -5.77 -2.66 -6.39
C LEU A 45 -4.27 -2.66 -6.08
N GLU A 46 -3.68 -3.83 -5.80
CA GLU A 46 -2.24 -3.96 -5.57
C GLU A 46 -1.35 -3.64 -6.79
N LEU A 47 -1.91 -3.61 -8.00
CA LEU A 47 -1.15 -3.24 -9.21
C LEU A 47 -0.82 -1.75 -9.23
N PHE A 48 -1.73 -0.91 -8.71
CA PHE A 48 -1.56 0.55 -8.70
C PHE A 48 -0.30 0.99 -7.94
N PRO A 49 -0.07 0.58 -6.67
CA PRO A 49 1.13 1.00 -5.94
C PRO A 49 2.40 0.37 -6.50
N LYS A 50 2.33 -0.79 -7.17
CA LYS A 50 3.50 -1.38 -7.86
C LYS A 50 3.93 -0.51 -9.04
N ILE A 51 2.98 -0.04 -9.85
CA ILE A 51 3.27 0.78 -11.03
C ILE A 51 3.59 2.21 -10.60
N GLY A 52 2.62 2.89 -9.98
CA GLY A 52 2.77 4.31 -9.66
C GLY A 52 3.76 4.57 -8.53
N GLY A 53 3.91 3.64 -7.57
CA GLY A 53 4.98 3.72 -6.57
C GLY A 53 6.37 3.59 -7.17
N THR A 54 6.56 2.72 -8.18
CA THR A 54 7.84 2.61 -8.90
C THR A 54 8.14 3.89 -9.69
N ILE A 55 7.14 4.44 -10.39
CA ILE A 55 7.27 5.72 -11.10
C ILE A 55 7.61 6.84 -10.11
N ALA A 56 6.95 6.90 -8.96
CA ALA A 56 7.22 7.89 -7.91
C ALA A 56 8.66 7.79 -7.41
N VAL A 57 9.19 6.58 -7.15
CA VAL A 57 10.59 6.43 -6.74
C VAL A 57 11.56 6.89 -7.82
N ILE A 58 11.37 6.42 -9.06
CA ILE A 58 12.28 6.76 -10.17
C ILE A 58 12.30 8.28 -10.37
N THR A 59 11.13 8.90 -10.46
CA THR A 59 11.01 10.35 -10.63
C THR A 59 11.55 11.13 -9.43
N GLY A 60 11.38 10.60 -8.21
CA GLY A 60 11.93 11.17 -6.99
C GLY A 60 13.46 11.15 -6.98
N LEU A 61 14.07 10.04 -7.37
CA LEU A 61 15.53 9.94 -7.50
C LEU A 61 16.06 10.90 -8.55
N ILE A 62 15.42 10.98 -9.73
CA ILE A 62 15.80 11.95 -10.77
C ILE A 62 15.73 13.38 -10.23
N LEU A 63 14.70 13.75 -9.47
CA LEU A 63 14.59 15.07 -8.86
C LEU A 63 15.75 15.37 -7.89
N VAL A 64 16.15 14.39 -7.07
CA VAL A 64 17.27 14.59 -6.14
C VAL A 64 18.59 14.79 -6.87
N PHE A 65 18.86 14.01 -7.93
CA PHE A 65 20.09 14.14 -8.71
C PHE A 65 20.13 15.38 -9.60
N ALA A 66 18.97 15.87 -10.05
CA ALA A 66 18.90 16.96 -11.02
C ALA A 66 18.90 18.37 -10.40
N ASP A 67 18.55 18.51 -9.12
CA ASP A 67 18.24 19.82 -8.52
C ASP A 67 19.28 20.24 -7.44
N ASP A 68 20.45 19.60 -7.42
CA ASP A 68 21.56 19.84 -6.47
C ASP A 68 21.16 19.74 -4.98
N TRP A 69 20.03 19.07 -4.72
CA TRP A 69 19.56 18.79 -3.37
C TRP A 69 20.58 17.91 -2.68
N ARG A 70 21.01 18.31 -1.49
CA ARG A 70 21.76 17.40 -0.61
C ARG A 70 20.88 16.18 -0.35
N PHE A 71 21.24 15.04 -0.92
CA PHE A 71 20.57 13.74 -0.74
C PHE A 71 20.33 13.44 0.75
N VAL A 72 21.19 13.99 1.62
CA VAL A 72 21.16 13.87 3.08
C VAL A 72 20.20 14.85 3.78
N SER A 73 19.35 15.58 3.04
CA SER A 73 18.31 16.38 3.68
C SER A 73 17.37 15.47 4.47
N PHE A 74 16.98 15.92 5.66
CA PHE A 74 16.10 15.18 6.55
C PHE A 74 14.84 14.68 5.82
N TRP A 75 14.25 15.52 4.96
CA TRP A 75 13.04 15.21 4.19
C TRP A 75 13.23 14.06 3.21
N ILE A 76 14.36 14.01 2.49
CA ILE A 76 14.66 12.95 1.53
C ILE A 76 14.90 11.65 2.29
N LEU A 77 15.74 11.69 3.33
CA LEU A 77 16.08 10.48 4.09
C LEU A 77 14.86 9.91 4.84
N ALA A 78 14.07 10.76 5.50
CA ALA A 78 12.87 10.34 6.21
C ALA A 78 11.82 9.75 5.25
N SER A 79 11.62 10.39 4.09
CA SER A 79 10.70 9.88 3.06
C SER A 79 11.17 8.54 2.48
N LEU A 80 12.47 8.38 2.26
CA LEU A 80 13.05 7.13 1.77
C LEU A 80 12.92 6.01 2.80
N VAL A 81 13.18 6.29 4.08
CA VAL A 81 13.00 5.34 5.18
C VAL A 81 11.53 4.94 5.31
N LEU A 82 10.59 5.89 5.25
CA LEU A 82 9.15 5.60 5.23
C LEU A 82 8.77 4.73 4.04
N TYR A 83 9.25 5.05 2.84
CA TYR A 83 9.00 4.27 1.63
C TYR A 83 9.48 2.82 1.78
N VAL A 84 10.74 2.62 2.20
CA VAL A 84 11.31 1.28 2.41
C VAL A 84 10.54 0.54 3.51
N GLY A 85 10.19 1.21 4.61
CA GLY A 85 9.39 0.64 5.68
C GLY A 85 8.02 0.16 5.20
N ILE A 86 7.35 0.92 4.32
CA ILE A 86 6.09 0.51 3.69
C ILE A 86 6.31 -0.75 2.85
N GLN A 87 7.37 -0.81 2.03
CA GLN A 87 7.68 -1.99 1.21
C GLN A 87 7.93 -3.23 2.09
N VAL A 88 8.72 -3.09 3.16
CA VAL A 88 8.98 -4.17 4.12
C VAL A 88 7.68 -4.63 4.77
N LEU A 89 6.83 -3.71 5.22
CA LEU A 89 5.56 -4.04 5.86
C LEU A 89 4.60 -4.76 4.90
N VAL A 90 4.46 -4.26 3.67
CA VAL A 90 3.51 -4.80 2.68
C VAL A 90 4.04 -6.09 2.06
N ILE A 91 5.25 -6.08 1.49
CA ILE A 91 5.82 -7.25 0.80
C ILE A 91 6.28 -8.31 1.81
N GLY A 92 6.92 -7.89 2.89
CA GLY A 92 7.50 -8.80 3.88
C GLY A 92 6.48 -9.41 4.84
N PHE A 93 5.41 -8.67 5.20
CA PHE A 93 4.44 -9.14 6.21
C PHE A 93 3.01 -9.26 5.70
N ALA A 94 2.47 -8.26 5.00
CA ALA A 94 1.07 -8.29 4.57
C ALA A 94 0.84 -9.33 3.46
N ALA A 95 1.64 -9.29 2.39
CA ALA A 95 1.47 -10.14 1.21
C ALA A 95 1.52 -11.66 1.52
N PRO A 96 2.42 -12.17 2.39
CA PRO A 96 2.40 -13.58 2.78
C PRO A 96 1.12 -14.00 3.49
N VAL A 97 0.60 -13.14 4.39
CA VAL A 97 -0.64 -13.42 5.13
C VAL A 97 -1.85 -13.35 4.20
N THR A 98 -1.90 -12.36 3.31
CA THR A 98 -2.91 -12.24 2.25
C THR A 98 -2.89 -13.48 1.35
N LYS A 99 -1.71 -13.93 0.91
CA LYS A 99 -1.57 -15.14 0.09
C LYS A 99 -2.02 -16.40 0.82
N LYS A 100 -1.71 -16.53 2.11
CA LYS A 100 -2.17 -17.66 2.95
C LYS A 100 -3.69 -17.69 3.01
N LEU A 101 -4.34 -16.57 3.33
CA LEU A 101 -5.79 -16.49 3.38
C LEU A 101 -6.42 -16.75 2.01
N GLY A 102 -5.84 -16.23 0.93
CA GLY A 102 -6.32 -16.48 -0.43
C GLY A 102 -6.31 -17.96 -0.82
N LYS A 103 -5.29 -18.72 -0.38
CA LYS A 103 -5.24 -20.18 -0.57
C LYS A 103 -6.37 -20.88 0.19
N LEU A 104 -6.52 -20.58 1.49
CA LEU A 104 -7.59 -21.16 2.31
C LEU A 104 -8.98 -20.86 1.73
N VAL A 105 -9.19 -19.63 1.24
CA VAL A 105 -10.44 -19.22 0.60
C VAL A 105 -10.74 -20.06 -0.64
N ASN A 106 -9.72 -20.35 -1.45
CA ASN A 106 -9.87 -21.15 -2.67
C ASN A 106 -10.04 -22.65 -2.38
N GLU A 107 -9.41 -23.16 -1.32
CA GLU A 107 -9.43 -24.58 -0.94
C GLU A 107 -10.66 -24.98 -0.11
N SER A 108 -11.31 -24.02 0.57
CA SER A 108 -12.41 -24.28 1.50
C SER A 108 -13.67 -24.91 0.90
N GLY A 109 -13.95 -24.69 -0.39
CA GLY A 109 -15.19 -25.13 -1.04
C GLY A 109 -16.49 -24.51 -0.47
N LEU A 110 -16.39 -23.51 0.41
CA LEU A 110 -17.55 -22.92 1.08
C LEU A 110 -18.45 -22.14 0.12
N SER A 111 -19.77 -22.19 0.38
CA SER A 111 -20.77 -21.38 -0.33
C SER A 111 -20.60 -19.90 0.02
N SER A 112 -21.08 -19.02 -0.86
CA SER A 112 -20.97 -17.56 -0.66
C SER A 112 -21.66 -17.09 0.62
N ASP A 113 -22.78 -17.73 0.99
CA ASP A 113 -23.59 -17.36 2.15
C ASP A 113 -23.10 -17.99 3.46
N ALA A 114 -22.06 -18.84 3.39
CA ALA A 114 -21.49 -19.45 4.58
C ALA A 114 -20.88 -18.38 5.49
N PRO A 115 -21.05 -18.51 6.83
CA PRO A 115 -20.39 -17.62 7.78
C PRO A 115 -18.87 -17.75 7.66
N VAL A 116 -18.17 -16.64 7.91
CA VAL A 116 -16.70 -16.63 7.85
C VAL A 116 -16.12 -17.47 8.99
N PRO A 117 -15.32 -18.52 8.70
CA PRO A 117 -14.68 -19.32 9.75
C PRO A 117 -13.73 -18.49 10.61
N GLU A 118 -13.59 -18.82 11.89
CA GLU A 118 -12.74 -18.08 12.83
C GLU A 118 -11.28 -17.97 12.36
N GLU A 119 -10.73 -19.04 11.77
CA GLU A 119 -9.38 -19.02 11.20
C GLU A 119 -9.23 -17.93 10.11
N HIS A 120 -10.26 -17.76 9.28
CA HIS A 120 -10.25 -16.77 8.20
C HIS A 120 -10.42 -15.36 8.76
N ALA A 121 -11.31 -15.19 9.75
CA ALA A 121 -11.50 -13.93 10.45
C ALA A 121 -10.20 -13.44 11.14
N GLY A 122 -9.46 -14.35 11.78
CA GLY A 122 -8.16 -14.04 12.39
C GLY A 122 -7.12 -13.55 11.38
N LEU A 123 -7.06 -14.18 10.21
CA LEU A 123 -6.18 -13.75 9.12
C LEU A 123 -6.61 -12.41 8.52
N LEU A 124 -7.92 -12.18 8.30
CA LEU A 124 -8.46 -10.89 7.85
C LEU A 124 -8.06 -9.76 8.80
N HIS A 125 -8.24 -9.96 10.11
CA HIS A 125 -7.87 -8.96 11.10
C HIS A 125 -6.36 -8.66 11.09
N ARG A 126 -5.53 -9.69 10.95
CA ARG A 126 -4.07 -9.52 10.84
C ARG A 126 -3.68 -8.75 9.57
N ILE A 127 -4.28 -9.08 8.43
CA ILE A 127 -4.07 -8.37 7.16
C ILE A 127 -4.46 -6.90 7.33
N ASN A 128 -5.67 -6.65 7.84
CA ASN A 128 -6.21 -5.32 8.03
C ASN A 128 -5.27 -4.44 8.89
N ARG A 129 -4.78 -4.97 10.01
CA ARG A 129 -3.83 -4.25 10.89
C ARG A 129 -2.52 -3.90 10.18
N LEU A 130 -1.99 -4.79 9.36
CA LEU A 130 -0.77 -4.53 8.58
C LEU A 130 -1.01 -3.43 7.52
N TYR A 131 -2.12 -3.47 6.81
CA TYR A 131 -2.45 -2.42 5.83
C TYR A 131 -2.82 -1.08 6.47
N TYR A 132 -3.39 -1.06 7.68
CA TYR A 132 -3.51 0.16 8.48
C TYR A 132 -2.14 0.76 8.81
N GLY A 133 -1.17 -0.07 9.22
CA GLY A 133 0.20 0.39 9.43
C GLY A 133 0.80 1.01 8.16
N ALA A 134 0.64 0.34 7.02
CA ALA A 134 1.10 0.86 5.73
C ALA A 134 0.40 2.18 5.34
N THR A 135 -0.90 2.29 5.66
CA THR A 135 -1.71 3.48 5.41
C THR A 135 -1.20 4.67 6.22
N VAL A 136 -0.96 4.49 7.52
CA VAL A 136 -0.40 5.53 8.39
C VAL A 136 0.98 5.99 7.89
N MET A 137 1.86 5.04 7.55
CA MET A 137 3.17 5.36 6.98
C MET A 137 3.05 6.11 5.64
N GLY A 138 2.07 5.73 4.80
CA GLY A 138 1.78 6.41 3.54
C GLY A 138 1.28 7.84 3.73
N VAL A 139 0.42 8.09 4.72
CA VAL A 139 0.01 9.46 5.08
C VAL A 139 1.22 10.28 5.50
N LEU A 140 2.06 9.75 6.39
CA LEU A 140 3.28 10.43 6.84
C LEU A 140 4.23 10.73 5.68
N LEU A 141 4.35 9.80 4.72
CA LEU A 141 5.14 10.01 3.51
C LEU A 141 4.58 11.16 2.67
N PHE A 142 3.26 11.23 2.46
CA PHE A 142 2.66 12.37 1.76
C PHE A 142 2.81 13.69 2.51
N VAL A 143 2.69 13.69 3.84
CA VAL A 143 2.97 14.86 4.67
C VAL A 143 4.41 15.33 4.43
N MET A 144 5.38 14.41 4.44
CA MET A 144 6.78 14.73 4.15
C MET A 144 6.99 15.27 2.73
N MET A 145 6.25 14.77 1.74
CA MET A 145 6.32 15.26 0.35
C MET A 145 5.73 16.67 0.18
N ILE A 146 4.63 16.97 0.87
CA ILE A 146 3.87 18.22 0.69
C ILE A 146 4.41 19.34 1.58
N MET A 147 4.71 19.04 2.85
CA MET A 147 5.18 20.04 3.82
C MET A 147 6.67 20.34 3.72
N LYS A 148 7.38 19.63 2.84
CA LYS A 148 8.78 19.90 2.54
C LYS A 148 8.98 21.39 2.25
N PRO A 149 9.88 22.07 2.96
CA PRO A 149 10.08 23.49 2.74
C PRO A 149 10.66 23.76 1.36
N PHE A 150 10.10 24.75 0.67
CA PHE A 150 10.64 25.32 -0.56
C PHE A 150 11.67 26.39 -0.17
N TYR A 151 12.86 25.97 0.26
CA TYR A 151 14.01 26.86 0.46
C TYR A 151 15.17 26.40 -0.39
#